data_AF-A0A959YWI7-F1
#
_entry.id   AF-A0A959YWI7-F1
#
_cell.length_a   1.000
_cell.length_b   1.000
_cell.length_c   1.000
_cell.angle_alpha   90.00
_cell.angle_beta   90.00
_cell.angle_gamma   90.00
#
_symmetry.space_group_name_H-M   'P 1'
#
loop_
_entity.id
_entity.type
_entity.pdbx_description
1 polymer ?
#
loop_
_entity_poly.entity_id
_entity_poly.type
_entity_poly.pdbx_seq_one_letter_code
_entity_poly.pdbx_strand_id
1 'polypeptide(L)'
;PDPLDRPSRTIITGEGGKGPSRARHVVKPGRYHRRLTPVELERLNEFPDGHTEGVSDTWRAFFMGNALVVGIVERIGREVLREAAGTK
;
A
#
# COMPACT_ATOMS: atom_id res chain seq x y z
N PRO A 1 5.35 17.53 -0.22
CA PRO A 1 4.99 16.34 0.60
C PRO A 1 3.59 15.89 0.21
N ASP A 2 3.30 14.61 0.36
CA ASP A 2 1.96 14.06 0.30
C ASP A 2 1.16 14.55 1.52
N PRO A 3 -0.03 15.11 1.31
CA PRO A 3 -0.90 15.58 2.38
C PRO A 3 -1.57 14.41 3.10
N LEU A 4 -1.93 14.67 4.36
CA LEU A 4 -2.30 13.64 5.34
C LEU A 4 -3.81 13.44 5.45
N ASP A 5 -4.59 14.33 4.83
CA ASP A 5 -6.06 14.45 4.94
C ASP A 5 -6.79 13.95 3.68
N ARG A 6 -6.06 13.39 2.71
CA ARG A 6 -6.62 12.80 1.50
C ARG A 6 -6.09 11.38 1.28
N PRO A 7 -6.77 10.58 0.45
CA PRO A 7 -6.27 9.26 0.07
C PRO A 7 -4.85 9.33 -0.49
N SER A 8 -4.07 8.28 -0.22
CA SER A 8 -2.74 8.13 -0.80
C SER A 8 -2.83 8.06 -2.32
N ARG A 9 -1.81 8.59 -3.00
CA ARG A 9 -1.60 8.27 -4.41
C ARG A 9 -1.04 6.85 -4.53
N THR A 10 -1.02 6.33 -5.75
CA THR A 10 -0.53 4.98 -6.05
C THR A 10 0.90 4.78 -5.54
N ILE A 11 1.11 3.69 -4.79
CA ILE A 11 2.44 3.22 -4.40
C ILE A 11 3.13 2.70 -5.65
N ILE A 12 4.37 3.17 -5.89
CA ILE A 12 5.19 2.70 -7.01
C ILE A 12 6.26 1.78 -6.47
N THR A 13 6.63 0.74 -7.23
CA THR A 13 7.63 -0.27 -6.84
C THR A 13 8.97 0.31 -6.39
N GLY A 14 9.33 1.50 -6.88
CA GLY A 14 10.51 2.25 -6.49
C GLY A 14 10.44 2.92 -5.12
N GLU A 15 9.37 2.77 -4.33
CA GLU A 15 9.14 3.45 -3.03
C GLU A 15 10.28 3.19 -2.02
N GLY A 16 10.85 1.98 -2.00
CA GLY A 16 11.91 1.60 -1.06
C GLY A 16 13.33 2.03 -1.45
N GLY A 17 13.52 2.75 -2.56
CA GLY A 17 14.87 3.19 -2.96
C GLY A 17 15.51 4.20 -1.99
N LYS A 18 16.82 4.43 -2.13
CA LYS A 18 17.57 5.37 -1.28
C LYS A 18 17.58 6.83 -1.77
N GLY A 19 17.65 7.06 -3.08
CA GLY A 19 17.80 8.41 -3.66
C GLY A 19 16.52 9.28 -3.65
N PRO A 20 16.59 10.60 -3.87
CA PRO A 20 15.39 11.41 -4.04
C PRO A 20 14.63 11.03 -5.32
N SER A 21 13.30 11.06 -5.28
CA SER A 21 12.43 10.83 -6.45
C SER A 21 11.05 11.41 -6.20
N ARG A 22 10.47 12.03 -7.23
CA ARG A 22 9.10 12.57 -7.23
C ARG A 22 8.02 11.48 -7.14
N ALA A 23 8.36 10.25 -7.53
CA ALA A 23 7.42 9.14 -7.53
C ALA A 23 7.20 8.57 -6.13
N ARG A 24 8.09 8.85 -5.18
CA ARG A 24 8.05 8.27 -3.84
C ARG A 24 7.36 9.17 -2.83
N HIS A 25 6.59 8.59 -1.94
CA HIS A 25 5.84 9.30 -0.92
C HIS A 25 6.76 10.01 0.07
N VAL A 26 6.39 11.23 0.42
CA VAL A 26 7.03 12.00 1.50
C VAL A 26 5.94 12.64 2.34
N VAL A 27 5.80 12.21 3.58
CA VAL A 27 4.83 12.77 4.52
C VAL A 27 5.50 13.70 5.52
N LYS A 28 4.72 14.62 6.10
CA LYS A 28 5.17 15.54 7.14
C LYS A 28 4.15 15.63 8.29
N PRO A 29 4.00 14.59 9.12
CA PRO A 29 3.04 14.56 10.24
C PRO A 29 3.44 15.44 11.44
N GLY A 30 4.29 16.45 11.23
CA GLY A 30 4.83 17.29 12.28
C GLY A 30 5.92 18.21 11.74
N ARG A 31 7.04 18.32 12.46
CA ARG A 31 8.15 19.22 12.07
C ARG A 31 8.97 18.68 10.90
N TYR A 32 9.15 17.36 10.80
CA TYR A 32 10.10 16.73 9.88
C TYR A 32 9.42 15.98 8.75
N HIS A 33 10.11 15.93 7.60
CA HIS A 33 9.72 15.10 6.46
C HIS A 33 10.27 13.69 6.63
N ARG A 34 9.49 12.68 6.25
CA ARG A 34 9.96 11.30 6.19
C ARG A 34 9.27 10.51 5.07
N ARG A 35 9.83 9.34 4.78
CA ARG A 35 9.19 8.31 3.94
C ARG A 35 8.12 7.55 4.73
N LEU A 36 7.23 6.91 4.01
CA LEU A 36 6.35 5.89 4.58
C LEU A 36 7.20 4.69 5.02
N THR A 37 6.82 4.06 6.14
CA THR A 37 7.44 2.82 6.61
C THR A 37 6.90 1.63 5.84
N PRO A 38 7.58 0.46 5.85
CA PRO A 38 7.03 -0.75 5.23
C PRO A 38 5.63 -1.11 5.74
N VAL A 39 5.38 -0.96 7.05
CA VAL A 39 4.05 -1.21 7.65
C VAL A 39 3.01 -0.21 7.17
N GLU A 40 3.37 1.06 6.99
CA GLU A 40 2.44 2.04 6.40
C GLU A 40 2.09 1.70 4.94
N LEU A 41 3.04 1.16 4.16
CA LEU A 41 2.77 0.69 2.80
C LEU A 41 1.84 -0.54 2.78
N GLU A 42 2.01 -1.47 3.73
CA GLU A 42 1.11 -2.62 3.92
C GLU A 42 -0.32 -2.15 4.21
N ARG A 43 -0.48 -1.22 5.15
CA ARG A 43 -1.77 -0.66 5.54
C ARG A 43 -2.47 0.08 4.40
N LEU A 44 -1.72 0.80 3.55
CA LEU A 44 -2.29 1.47 2.38
C LEU A 44 -2.90 0.49 1.37
N ASN A 45 -2.40 -0.74 1.32
CA ASN A 45 -2.97 -1.84 0.54
C ASN A 45 -3.93 -2.71 1.36
N GLU A 46 -4.27 -2.31 2.60
CA GLU A 46 -5.12 -3.05 3.54
C GLU A 46 -4.58 -4.44 3.94
N PHE A 47 -3.27 -4.66 3.83
CA PHE A 47 -2.64 -5.84 4.43
C PHE A 47 -2.55 -5.70 5.96
N PRO A 48 -2.54 -6.84 6.70
CA PRO A 48 -2.23 -6.82 8.12
C PRO A 48 -0.79 -6.34 8.36
N ASP A 49 -0.55 -5.75 9.52
CA ASP A 49 0.79 -5.33 9.93
C ASP A 49 1.77 -6.50 9.89
N GLY A 50 2.92 -6.31 9.25
CA GLY A 50 3.97 -7.32 9.17
C GLY A 50 3.77 -8.37 8.08
N HIS A 51 2.81 -8.18 7.17
CA HIS A 51 2.56 -9.14 6.07
C HIS A 51 3.80 -9.47 5.24
N THR A 52 4.74 -8.54 5.09
CA THR A 52 5.99 -8.72 4.36
C THR A 52 7.23 -8.81 5.26
N GLU A 53 7.05 -9.24 6.52
CA GLU A 53 8.19 -9.53 7.40
C GLU A 53 9.11 -10.63 6.85
N GLY A 54 10.39 -10.57 7.22
CA GLY A 54 11.40 -11.53 6.77
C GLY A 54 12.15 -11.13 5.48
N VAL A 55 11.78 -10.03 4.82
CA VAL A 55 12.54 -9.45 3.70
C VAL A 55 12.93 -7.99 3.96
N SER A 56 13.91 -7.48 3.21
CA SER A 56 14.38 -6.09 3.34
C SER A 56 13.29 -5.07 2.96
N ASP A 57 13.32 -3.88 3.57
CA ASP A 57 12.38 -2.79 3.30
C ASP A 57 12.23 -2.45 1.80
N THR A 58 13.30 -2.53 1.02
CA THR A 58 13.26 -2.33 -0.44
C THR A 58 12.32 -3.32 -1.12
N TRP A 59 12.40 -4.59 -0.73
CA TRP A 59 11.55 -5.67 -1.25
C TRP A 59 10.12 -5.56 -0.74
N ARG A 60 9.93 -5.19 0.54
CA ARG A 60 8.60 -4.90 1.10
C ARG A 60 7.88 -3.83 0.28
N ALA A 61 8.57 -2.73 -0.01
CA ALA A 61 8.06 -1.65 -0.84
C ALA A 61 7.82 -2.09 -2.31
N PHE A 62 8.70 -2.94 -2.86
CA PHE A 62 8.52 -3.51 -4.21
C PHE A 62 7.25 -4.36 -4.31
N PHE A 63 6.97 -5.21 -3.31
CA PHE A 63 5.73 -5.99 -3.25
C PHE A 63 4.51 -5.08 -3.14
N MET A 64 4.54 -4.10 -2.23
CA MET A 64 3.42 -3.17 -2.05
C MET A 64 3.16 -2.29 -3.28
N GLY A 65 4.17 -1.97 -4.07
CA GLY A 65 3.99 -1.24 -5.34
C GLY A 65 3.35 -2.06 -6.46
N ASN A 66 3.29 -3.39 -6.36
CA ASN A 66 2.62 -4.27 -7.31
C ASN A 66 1.32 -4.90 -6.75
N ALA A 67 1.02 -4.66 -5.47
CA ALA A 67 -0.09 -5.30 -4.80
C ALA A 67 -1.44 -4.66 -5.17
N LEU A 68 -2.51 -5.41 -4.95
CA LEU A 68 -3.89 -4.91 -4.97
C LEU A 68 -4.34 -4.59 -3.54
N VAL A 69 -5.34 -3.70 -3.42
CA VAL A 69 -5.96 -3.38 -2.14
C VAL A 69 -6.85 -4.53 -1.69
N VAL A 70 -6.53 -5.13 -0.53
CA VAL A 70 -7.15 -6.36 -0.03
C VAL A 70 -8.68 -6.25 0.04
N GLY A 71 -9.23 -5.21 0.69
CA GLY A 71 -10.69 -5.08 0.81
C GLY A 71 -11.41 -4.88 -0.52
N ILE A 72 -10.76 -4.34 -1.54
CA ILE A 72 -11.34 -4.25 -2.89
C ILE A 72 -11.41 -5.64 -3.53
N VAL A 73 -10.33 -6.42 -3.45
CA VAL A 73 -10.29 -7.80 -3.96
C VAL A 73 -11.33 -8.67 -3.25
N GLU A 74 -11.45 -8.56 -1.93
CA GLU A 74 -12.46 -9.28 -1.16
C GLU A 74 -13.89 -8.93 -1.58
N ARG A 75 -14.18 -7.64 -1.80
CA ARG A 75 -15.50 -7.18 -2.25
C ARG A 75 -15.86 -7.77 -3.61
N ILE A 76 -14.92 -7.73 -4.55
CA ILE A 76 -15.10 -8.34 -5.89
C ILE A 76 -15.33 -9.84 -5.74
N GLY A 77 -14.51 -10.52 -4.92
CA GLY A 77 -14.65 -11.95 -4.67
C GLY A 77 -16.02 -12.34 -4.10
N ARG A 78 -16.59 -11.53 -3.20
CA ARG A 78 -17.93 -11.75 -2.67
C ARG A 78 -19.01 -11.67 -3.75
N GLU A 79 -18.93 -10.71 -4.66
CA GLU A 79 -19.90 -10.63 -5.76
C GLU A 79 -19.75 -11.82 -6.73
N VAL A 80 -18.52 -12.22 -7.05
CA VAL A 80 -18.27 -13.42 -7.87
C VAL A 80 -18.86 -14.67 -7.22
N LEU A 81 -18.73 -14.82 -5.90
CA LEU A 81 -19.32 -15.95 -5.17
C LEU A 81 -20.86 -15.92 -5.15
N ARG A 82 -21.47 -14.73 -5.03
CA ARG A 82 -22.95 -14.58 -5.10
C ARG A 82 -23.48 -14.98 -6.47
N GLU A 83 -22.82 -14.51 -7.54
CA GLU A 83 -23.17 -14.90 -8.91
C GLU A 83 -23.02 -16.41 -9.11
N ALA A 84 -21.91 -16.99 -8.65
CA ALA A 84 -21.69 -18.44 -8.73
C ALA A 84 -22.72 -19.26 -7.94
N ALA A 85 -23.22 -18.73 -6.82
CA ALA A 85 -24.26 -19.35 -6.00
C ALA A 85 -25.69 -19.14 -6.55
N GLY A 86 -25.86 -18.44 -7.68
CA GLY A 86 -27.16 -18.16 -8.28
C GLY A 86 -28.07 -17.27 -7.42
N THR A 87 -27.50 -16.58 -6.43
CA THR A 87 -28.24 -15.67 -5.55
C THR A 87 -28.17 -14.27 -6.17
N LYS A 88 -29.19 -13.92 -6.97
CA LYS A 88 -29.35 -12.59 -7.55
C LYS A 88 -30.01 -11.63 -6.56
#